data_AF-A0A7S4FML4-F1
#
_entry.id   AF-A0A7S4FML4-F1
#
_cell.length_a   1.000
_cell.length_b   1.000
_cell.length_c   1.000
_cell.angle_alpha   90.00
_cell.angle_beta   90.00
_cell.angle_gamma   90.00
#
_symmetry.space_group_name_H-M   'P 1'
#
loop_
_entity.id
_entity.type
_entity.pdbx_description
1 polymer ?
#
loop_
_entity_poly.entity_id
_entity_poly.type
_entity_poly.pdbx_seq_one_letter_code
_entity_poly.pdbx_strand_id
1 'polypeptide(L)'
;MPEDRWIPEQEDPDVQYCESLERLESHVKAQNLPDICSRKWSSRRVDGGDDSITVLQFNVLAEGLSAPPNEVKAPPHPAAKDSMYGGFEGVLDAAPVFDWRHRKFQILREILQHHPDVVALEEVDHWKDFFEPAMKQLGYDGQWE
;
A
#
# COMPACT_ATOMS: atom_id res chain seq x y z
N MET A 1 -9.04 -35.72 -4.93
CA MET A 1 -8.94 -34.46 -4.16
C MET A 1 -9.26 -33.36 -5.14
N PRO A 2 -10.41 -32.69 -5.07
CA PRO A 2 -10.68 -31.58 -5.98
C PRO A 2 -9.76 -30.41 -5.59
N GLU A 3 -9.23 -29.76 -6.63
CA GLU A 3 -8.41 -28.56 -6.55
C GLU A 3 -9.20 -27.48 -5.81
N ASP A 4 -8.71 -27.07 -4.63
CA ASP A 4 -9.16 -25.87 -3.93
C ASP A 4 -8.69 -24.65 -4.72
N ARG A 5 -9.36 -24.42 -5.85
CA ARG A 5 -9.23 -23.25 -6.68
C ARG A 5 -9.81 -22.08 -5.89
N TRP A 6 -8.92 -21.24 -5.41
CA TRP A 6 -9.24 -19.96 -4.78
C TRP A 6 -10.26 -19.19 -5.65
N ILE A 7 -11.37 -18.80 -5.02
CA ILE A 7 -12.32 -17.82 -5.53
C ILE A 7 -12.05 -16.56 -4.70
N PRO A 8 -11.58 -15.44 -5.30
CA PRO A 8 -11.49 -14.19 -4.56
C PRO A 8 -12.84 -13.91 -3.94
N GLU A 9 -12.88 -13.61 -2.64
CA GLU A 9 -13.89 -12.68 -2.14
C GLU A 9 -13.81 -11.49 -3.06
N GLN A 10 -14.81 -11.33 -3.91
CA GLN A 10 -14.77 -10.40 -5.02
C GLN A 10 -14.54 -9.02 -4.43
N GLU A 11 -13.32 -8.49 -4.54
CA GLU A 11 -13.14 -7.05 -4.55
C GLU A 11 -14.04 -6.59 -5.68
N ASP A 12 -15.05 -5.81 -5.31
CA ASP A 12 -16.08 -5.38 -6.22
C ASP A 12 -15.39 -4.69 -7.41
N PRO A 13 -15.54 -5.22 -8.63
CA PRO A 13 -14.81 -4.74 -9.81
C PRO A 13 -15.18 -3.29 -10.15
N ASP A 14 -16.26 -2.76 -9.55
CA ASP A 14 -16.72 -1.38 -9.70
C ASP A 14 -16.28 -0.47 -8.53
N VAL A 15 -15.39 -0.92 -7.63
CA VAL A 15 -14.83 -0.04 -6.59
C VAL A 15 -13.97 1.03 -7.25
N GLN A 16 -14.55 2.22 -7.38
CA GLN A 16 -13.80 3.40 -7.75
C GLN A 16 -12.85 3.74 -6.60
N TYR A 17 -11.54 3.52 -6.80
CA TYR A 17 -10.52 3.74 -5.76
C TYR A 17 -10.59 5.15 -5.14
N CYS A 18 -11.03 6.16 -5.91
CA CYS A 18 -11.29 7.50 -5.39
C CYS A 18 -12.32 7.53 -4.25
N GLU A 19 -13.45 6.81 -4.37
CA GLU A 19 -14.47 6.77 -3.32
C GLU A 19 -13.96 6.05 -2.07
N SER A 20 -13.16 5.01 -2.25
CA SER A 20 -12.52 4.29 -1.15
C SER A 20 -11.52 5.17 -0.39
N LEU A 21 -10.74 5.99 -1.11
CA LEU A 21 -9.81 6.95 -0.52
C LEU A 21 -10.55 8.03 0.29
N GLU A 22 -11.61 8.62 -0.26
CA GLU A 22 -12.42 9.61 0.47
C GLU A 22 -13.05 9.04 1.74
N ARG A 23 -13.52 7.79 1.67
CA ARG A 23 -14.09 7.08 2.83
C ARG A 23 -13.02 6.81 3.90
N LEU A 24 -11.83 6.40 3.49
CA LEU A 24 -10.69 6.18 4.38
C LEU A 24 -10.23 7.49 5.05
N GLU A 25 -10.14 8.58 4.30
CA GLU A 25 -9.82 9.90 4.86
C GLU A 25 -10.82 10.35 5.91
N SER A 26 -12.11 10.14 5.63
CA SER A 26 -13.19 10.43 6.58
C SER A 26 -13.04 9.60 7.86
N HIS A 27 -12.64 8.33 7.73
CA HIS A 27 -12.39 7.44 8.86
C HIS A 27 -11.18 7.88 9.69
N VAL A 28 -10.05 8.21 9.07
CA VAL A 28 -8.85 8.73 9.76
C VAL A 28 -9.14 10.03 10.49
N LYS A 29 -9.84 10.98 9.85
CA LYS A 29 -10.25 12.24 10.48
C LYS A 29 -11.12 12.01 11.72
N ALA A 30 -11.95 10.96 11.72
CA ALA A 30 -12.80 10.62 12.86
C ALA A 30 -12.04 10.03 14.05
N GLN A 31 -10.84 9.44 13.84
CA GLN A 31 -10.06 8.81 14.89
C GLN A 31 -9.22 9.79 15.74
N ASN A 32 -9.25 11.10 15.45
CA ASN A 32 -8.48 12.13 16.16
C ASN A 32 -6.98 11.79 16.30
N LEU A 33 -6.44 11.12 15.27
CA LEU A 33 -5.03 10.79 15.17
C LEU A 33 -4.20 12.08 14.99
N PRO A 34 -2.92 12.08 15.40
CA PRO A 34 -2.03 13.21 15.14
C PRO A 34 -2.02 13.56 13.65
N ASP A 35 -1.93 14.85 13.33
CA ASP A 35 -1.77 15.28 11.95
C ASP A 35 -0.59 14.56 11.31
N ILE A 36 -0.83 13.99 10.14
CA ILE A 36 0.22 13.35 9.34
C ILE A 36 1.26 14.43 9.02
N CYS A 37 2.52 14.19 9.40
CA CYS A 37 3.58 15.16 9.17
C CYS A 37 3.73 15.41 7.66
N SER A 38 3.59 16.67 7.23
CA SER A 38 3.76 17.03 5.84
C SER A 38 5.24 16.98 5.44
N ARG A 39 5.54 16.23 4.37
CA ARG A 39 6.89 16.20 3.79
C ARG A 39 7.19 17.55 3.16
N LYS A 40 8.42 18.04 3.36
CA LYS A 40 8.91 19.28 2.74
C LYS A 40 9.76 18.97 1.53
N TRP A 41 9.42 19.56 0.39
CA TRP A 41 10.26 19.52 -0.79
C TRP A 41 11.53 20.34 -0.56
N SER A 42 12.67 19.77 -0.97
CA SER A 42 13.94 20.48 -1.02
C SER A 42 14.40 20.55 -2.47
N SER A 43 14.81 21.73 -2.92
CA SER A 43 15.29 21.92 -4.28
C SER A 43 16.82 21.91 -4.32
N ARG A 44 17.35 21.17 -5.28
CA ARG A 44 18.75 21.25 -5.68
C ARG A 44 18.78 21.44 -7.19
N ARG A 45 19.34 22.56 -7.64
CA ARG A 45 19.59 22.76 -9.06
C ARG A 45 20.73 21.86 -9.49
N VAL A 46 20.51 21.17 -10.60
CA VAL A 46 21.52 20.46 -11.37
C VAL A 46 21.50 21.13 -12.73
N ASP A 47 22.66 21.43 -13.30
CA ASP A 47 22.72 21.99 -14.65
C ASP A 47 22.19 20.93 -15.64
N GLY A 48 21.09 21.24 -16.33
CA GLY A 48 20.34 20.32 -17.19
C GLY A 48 19.32 21.07 -18.04
N GLY A 49 18.74 20.38 -19.03
CA GLY A 49 17.68 20.93 -19.89
C GLY A 49 16.35 21.21 -19.16
N ASP A 50 15.35 21.68 -19.90
CA ASP A 50 14.03 22.04 -19.35
C ASP A 50 13.15 20.83 -19.00
N ASP A 51 13.52 19.63 -19.43
CA ASP A 51 12.77 18.41 -19.15
C ASP A 51 13.01 17.92 -17.72
N SER A 52 11.92 17.60 -17.01
CA SER A 52 11.95 17.08 -15.64
C SER A 52 11.22 15.76 -15.54
N ILE A 53 11.73 14.86 -14.71
CA ILE A 53 11.06 13.61 -14.33
C ILE A 53 11.00 13.51 -12.81
N THR A 54 9.89 13.02 -12.29
CA THR A 54 9.69 12.73 -10.88
C THR A 54 9.69 11.23 -10.65
N VAL A 55 10.47 10.79 -9.68
CA VAL A 55 10.64 9.37 -9.35
C VAL A 55 10.31 9.16 -7.88
N LEU A 56 9.40 8.24 -7.61
CA LEU A 56 9.09 7.77 -6.25
C LEU A 56 9.69 6.37 -6.05
N GLN A 57 10.46 6.21 -4.98
CA GLN A 57 10.87 4.90 -4.48
C GLN A 57 10.21 4.67 -3.12
N PHE A 58 9.51 3.55 -2.95
CA PHE A 58 8.74 3.30 -1.74
C PHE A 58 8.61 1.81 -1.40
N ASN A 59 9.21 1.42 -0.28
CA ASN A 59 8.96 0.12 0.35
C ASN A 59 7.59 0.15 1.04
N VAL A 60 6.67 -0.70 0.58
CA VAL A 60 5.27 -0.67 1.02
C VAL A 60 4.96 -1.56 2.22
N LEU A 61 5.97 -2.30 2.71
CA LEU A 61 5.85 -3.33 3.74
C LEU A 61 4.82 -4.40 3.38
N ALA A 62 5.31 -5.54 2.91
CA ALA A 62 4.47 -6.68 2.51
C ALA A 62 3.51 -7.07 3.65
N GLU A 63 2.24 -7.38 3.33
CA GLU A 63 1.30 -7.96 4.30
C GLU A 63 1.95 -9.15 5.01
N GLY A 64 2.69 -9.98 4.28
CA GLY A 64 3.38 -11.13 4.87
C GLY A 64 4.47 -10.87 5.87
N LEU A 65 5.01 -9.66 5.90
CA LEU A 65 5.98 -9.25 6.90
C LEU A 65 5.32 -8.54 8.09
N SER A 66 4.07 -8.12 7.97
CA SER A 66 3.39 -7.34 9.01
C SER A 66 2.09 -7.96 9.53
N ALA A 67 1.66 -9.10 9.02
CA ALA A 67 0.44 -9.78 9.46
C ALA A 67 0.55 -10.31 10.92
N PRO A 68 -0.57 -10.39 11.66
CA PRO A 68 -0.62 -11.07 12.94
C PRO A 68 -0.34 -12.58 12.79
N PRO A 69 0.23 -13.24 13.81
CA PRO A 69 0.65 -14.64 13.74
C PRO A 69 -0.48 -15.66 13.55
N ASN A 70 -1.74 -15.26 13.79
CA ASN A 70 -2.93 -16.12 13.72
C ASN A 70 -3.91 -15.70 12.61
N GLU A 71 -3.46 -14.97 11.59
CA GLU A 71 -4.35 -14.60 10.50
C GLU A 71 -4.79 -15.83 9.69
N VAL A 72 -6.08 -15.87 9.32
CA VAL A 72 -6.74 -17.00 8.65
C VAL A 72 -6.16 -17.23 7.24
N LYS A 73 -5.62 -16.18 6.62
CA LYS A 73 -4.83 -16.25 5.39
C LYS A 73 -3.37 -16.18 5.83
N ALA A 74 -2.66 -17.32 5.78
CA ALA A 74 -1.21 -17.27 5.86
C ALA A 74 -0.74 -16.37 4.71
N PRO A 75 0.06 -15.32 4.99
CA PRO A 75 0.56 -14.49 3.92
C PRO A 75 1.32 -15.31 2.87
N PRO A 76 1.49 -14.80 1.64
CA PRO A 76 2.15 -15.53 0.56
C PRO A 76 3.56 -16.00 0.94
N HIS A 77 4.16 -15.40 1.98
CA HIS A 77 5.37 -15.85 2.65
C HIS A 77 5.12 -16.07 4.15
N PRO A 78 5.68 -17.14 4.76
CA PRO A 78 5.46 -17.44 6.17
C PRO A 78 5.98 -16.32 7.06
N ALA A 79 5.08 -15.73 7.87
CA ALA A 79 5.46 -14.80 8.92
C ALA A 79 6.48 -15.45 9.86
N ALA A 80 7.39 -14.65 10.41
CA ALA A 80 8.31 -15.12 11.45
C ALA A 80 7.47 -15.66 12.62
N LYS A 81 7.58 -16.96 12.89
CA LYS A 81 6.64 -17.76 13.71
C LYS A 81 6.46 -17.28 15.15
N ASP A 82 7.31 -16.36 15.62
CA ASP A 82 7.33 -15.88 17.00
C ASP A 82 7.14 -14.36 17.15
N SER A 83 6.94 -13.60 16.06
CA SER A 83 6.79 -12.15 16.13
C SER A 83 5.36 -11.69 15.85
N MET A 84 4.78 -10.93 16.77
CA MET A 84 3.51 -10.24 16.54
C MET A 84 3.74 -9.10 15.53
N TYR A 85 3.02 -9.09 14.41
CA TYR A 85 3.14 -8.09 13.34
C TYR A 85 4.59 -7.83 12.92
N GLY A 86 5.35 -8.87 12.55
CA GLY A 86 6.74 -8.71 12.08
C GLY A 86 7.75 -8.15 13.09
N GLY A 87 7.37 -8.03 14.37
CA GLY A 87 8.21 -7.43 15.41
C GLY A 87 8.02 -5.93 15.57
N PHE A 88 6.97 -5.33 14.99
CA PHE A 88 6.61 -3.92 15.18
C PHE A 88 5.95 -3.66 16.55
N GLU A 89 6.69 -3.89 17.64
CA GLU A 89 6.18 -3.79 19.03
C GLU A 89 5.82 -2.35 19.47
N GLY A 90 6.33 -1.34 18.78
CA GLY A 90 6.10 0.08 19.10
C GLY A 90 4.80 0.67 18.55
N VAL A 91 3.99 -0.11 17.82
CA VAL A 91 2.77 0.39 17.16
C VAL A 91 1.59 0.29 18.11
N LEU A 92 0.99 1.44 18.43
CA LEU A 92 -0.26 1.51 19.17
C LEU A 92 -1.40 0.99 18.30
N ASP A 93 -2.24 0.13 18.88
CA ASP A 93 -3.38 -0.48 18.18
C ASP A 93 -2.96 -1.15 16.85
N ALA A 94 -1.97 -2.04 16.92
CA ALA A 94 -1.33 -2.66 15.77
C ALA A 94 -2.29 -3.40 14.81
N ALA A 95 -3.39 -3.98 15.33
CA ALA A 95 -4.33 -4.76 14.52
C ALA A 95 -4.95 -3.95 13.36
N PRO A 96 -5.66 -2.82 13.61
CA PRO A 96 -6.17 -1.99 12.52
C PRO A 96 -5.08 -1.29 11.70
N VAL A 97 -3.90 -1.04 12.29
CA VAL A 97 -2.78 -0.40 11.60
C VAL A 97 -2.15 -1.32 10.55
N PHE A 98 -2.04 -2.62 10.83
CA PHE A 98 -1.41 -3.59 9.93
C PHE A 98 -2.37 -4.28 8.97
N ASP A 99 -3.68 -4.21 9.23
CA ASP A 99 -4.72 -4.75 8.34
C ASP A 99 -4.58 -4.21 6.91
N TRP A 100 -4.28 -5.11 5.96
CA TRP A 100 -4.09 -4.78 4.55
C TRP A 100 -5.28 -4.05 3.93
N ARG A 101 -6.51 -4.40 4.35
CA ARG A 101 -7.75 -3.79 3.85
C ARG A 101 -7.79 -2.28 4.09
N HIS A 102 -7.09 -1.81 5.13
CA HIS A 102 -6.92 -0.40 5.42
C HIS A 102 -5.62 0.17 4.85
N ARG A 103 -4.48 -0.54 5.04
CA ARG A 103 -3.15 -0.03 4.63
C ARG A 103 -3.05 0.22 3.13
N LYS A 104 -3.61 -0.65 2.29
CA LYS A 104 -3.47 -0.59 0.83
C LYS A 104 -3.89 0.76 0.25
N PHE A 105 -4.97 1.33 0.77
CA PHE A 105 -5.46 2.64 0.33
C PHE A 105 -4.59 3.80 0.85
N GLN A 106 -4.01 3.69 2.05
CA GLN A 106 -3.06 4.70 2.54
C GLN A 106 -1.76 4.70 1.72
N ILE A 107 -1.27 3.51 1.36
CA ILE A 107 -0.11 3.35 0.50
C ILE A 107 -0.38 4.00 -0.86
N LEU A 108 -1.52 3.69 -1.48
CA LEU A 108 -1.91 4.30 -2.76
C LEU A 108 -2.02 5.83 -2.64
N ARG A 109 -2.63 6.34 -1.57
CA ARG A 109 -2.72 7.79 -1.32
C ARG A 109 -1.34 8.45 -1.24
N GLU A 110 -0.41 7.84 -0.50
CA GLU A 110 0.96 8.33 -0.35
C GLU A 110 1.69 8.37 -1.70
N ILE A 111 1.46 7.39 -2.58
CA ILE A 111 2.02 7.40 -3.94
C ILE A 111 1.45 8.57 -4.75
N LEU A 112 0.12 8.72 -4.79
CA LEU A 112 -0.55 9.64 -5.71
C LEU A 112 -0.42 11.11 -5.34
N GLN A 113 -0.32 11.45 -4.05
CA GLN A 113 -0.17 12.84 -3.61
C GLN A 113 1.11 13.51 -4.13
N HIS A 114 2.12 12.72 -4.52
CA HIS A 114 3.38 13.22 -5.06
C HIS A 114 3.38 13.34 -6.59
N HIS A 115 2.33 12.88 -7.27
CA HIS A 115 2.19 12.85 -8.74
C HIS A 115 3.47 12.37 -9.48
N PRO A 116 4.03 11.20 -9.12
CA PRO A 116 5.27 10.72 -9.73
C PRO A 116 5.10 10.30 -11.19
N ASP A 117 6.09 10.53 -12.04
CA ASP A 117 6.12 9.98 -13.41
C ASP A 117 6.53 8.49 -13.39
N VAL A 118 7.41 8.12 -12.46
CA VAL A 118 7.91 6.75 -12.27
C VAL A 118 7.79 6.33 -10.81
N VAL A 119 7.27 5.13 -10.57
CA VAL A 119 7.13 4.54 -9.24
C VAL A 119 7.89 3.22 -9.17
N ALA A 120 8.79 3.10 -8.20
CA ALA A 120 9.49 1.87 -7.85
C ALA A 120 9.04 1.43 -6.44
N LEU A 121 8.48 0.22 -6.35
CA LEU A 121 7.97 -0.34 -5.09
C LEU A 121 8.80 -1.54 -4.65
N GLU A 122 9.07 -1.63 -3.35
CA GLU A 122 9.67 -2.81 -2.70
C GLU A 122 8.72 -3.45 -1.69
N GLU A 123 8.94 -4.73 -1.37
CA GLU A 123 8.09 -5.54 -0.48
C GLU A 123 6.61 -5.60 -0.93
N VAL A 124 6.39 -5.87 -2.21
CA VAL A 124 5.06 -5.99 -2.82
C VAL A 124 4.60 -7.44 -2.86
N ASP A 125 3.47 -7.74 -2.21
CA ASP A 125 2.80 -9.05 -2.26
C ASP A 125 1.39 -9.03 -2.88
N HIS A 126 0.80 -7.85 -3.10
CA HIS A 126 -0.51 -7.64 -3.74
C HIS A 126 -0.44 -6.96 -5.12
N TRP A 127 0.50 -7.41 -5.96
CA TRP A 127 0.69 -6.80 -7.28
C TRP A 127 -0.55 -6.98 -8.18
N LYS A 128 -0.99 -8.23 -8.37
CA LYS A 128 -2.00 -8.59 -9.37
C LYS A 128 -3.43 -8.21 -8.98
N ASP A 129 -3.74 -8.27 -7.70
CA ASP A 129 -5.06 -8.02 -7.14
C ASP A 129 -5.28 -6.55 -6.75
N PHE A 130 -4.22 -5.79 -6.42
CA PHE A 130 -4.37 -4.39 -6.01
C PHE A 130 -3.55 -3.40 -6.85
N PHE A 131 -2.21 -3.47 -6.82
CA PHE A 131 -1.38 -2.40 -7.40
C PHE A 131 -1.54 -2.28 -8.92
N GLU A 132 -1.48 -3.38 -9.66
CA GLU A 132 -1.62 -3.40 -11.12
C GLU A 132 -2.97 -2.82 -11.59
N PRO A 133 -4.15 -3.32 -11.12
CA PRO A 133 -5.42 -2.75 -11.55
C PRO A 133 -5.62 -1.29 -11.08
N ALA A 134 -5.22 -0.93 -9.85
CA ALA A 134 -5.39 0.42 -9.33
C ALA A 134 -4.54 1.45 -10.10
N MET A 135 -3.25 1.16 -10.28
CA MET A 135 -2.34 2.06 -10.99
C MET A 135 -2.71 2.18 -12.48
N LYS A 136 -3.21 1.09 -13.10
CA LYS A 136 -3.70 1.11 -14.48
C LYS A 136 -4.91 2.01 -14.68
N GLN A 137 -5.88 2.02 -13.75
CA GLN A 137 -7.00 2.96 -13.78
C GLN A 137 -6.56 4.42 -13.68
N LEU A 138 -5.38 4.66 -13.11
CA LEU A 138 -4.77 5.98 -12.91
C LEU A 138 -3.81 6.39 -14.04
N GLY A 139 -3.69 5.56 -15.10
CA GLY A 139 -2.92 5.87 -16.29
C GLY A 139 -1.47 5.38 -16.27
N TYR A 140 -1.07 4.61 -15.27
CA TYR A 140 0.25 3.97 -15.24
C TYR A 140 0.22 2.62 -15.94
N ASP A 141 1.38 2.22 -16.47
CA ASP A 141 1.66 0.83 -16.83
C ASP A 141 2.71 0.27 -15.86
N GLY A 142 2.74 -1.04 -15.67
CA GLY A 142 3.51 -1.67 -14.61
C GLY A 142 4.11 -3.01 -15.01
N GLN A 143 5.31 -3.29 -14.49
CA GLN A 143 6.00 -4.58 -14.65
C GLN A 143 6.40 -5.11 -13.27
N TRP A 144 6.18 -6.41 -13.07
CA TRP A 144 6.55 -7.15 -11.87
C TRP A 144 7.01 -8.55 -12.28
N GLU A 145 8.20 -8.95 -11.83
CA GLU A 145 8.85 -10.23 -12.13
C GLU A 145 9.29 -10.94 -10.85
#